data_AF-A0A804KT04-F1
#
_entry.id   AF-A0A804KT04-F1
#
_cell.length_a   1.000
_cell.length_b   1.000
_cell.length_c   1.000
_cell.angle_alpha   90.00
_cell.angle_beta   90.00
_cell.angle_gamma   90.00
#
_symmetry.space_group_name_H-M   'P 1'
#
loop_
_entity.id
_entity.type
_entity.pdbx_description
1 polymer ?
#
loop_
_entity_poly.entity_id
_entity_poly.type
_entity_poly.pdbx_seq_one_letter_code
_entity_poly.pdbx_strand_id
1 'polypeptide(L)'
;MVVVDLWAELYWYDESKAFHCKHGRAYLFNKAVNVTVGIKEERLMITGMHTVSDIFCVGCGSIVGWKYDAAHEKAQKYKEGKIVLERFKLTGPDGSRYWVTHDAHMGGSDADDA
;
A
#
# COMPACT_ATOMS: atom_id res chain seq x y z
N MET A 1 -3.55 5.49 -8.97
CA MET A 1 -3.44 6.42 -7.82
C MET A 1 -4.29 5.88 -6.69
N VAL A 2 -3.70 5.17 -5.73
CA VAL A 2 -4.36 4.93 -4.44
C VAL A 2 -4.51 6.32 -3.83
N VAL A 3 -5.74 6.83 -3.79
CA VAL A 3 -5.98 8.09 -3.10
C VAL A 3 -6.04 7.67 -1.63
N VAL A 4 -4.94 7.88 -0.92
CA VAL A 4 -5.09 8.21 0.50
C VAL A 4 -5.79 9.56 0.46
N ASP A 5 -7.03 9.66 0.97
CA ASP A 5 -7.88 10.84 0.80
C ASP A 5 -7.03 12.12 0.89
N LEU A 6 -7.16 13.03 -0.09
CA LEU A 6 -6.45 14.34 -0.10
C LEU A 6 -6.80 15.23 1.11
N TRP A 7 -7.61 14.72 2.03
CA TRP A 7 -7.91 15.23 3.36
C TRP A 7 -6.99 14.67 4.46
N ALA A 8 -5.99 13.84 4.12
CA ALA A 8 -5.05 13.22 5.06
C ALA A 8 -4.22 14.25 5.86
N GLU A 9 -4.17 15.50 5.43
CA GLU A 9 -3.57 16.60 6.20
C GLU A 9 -4.45 17.09 7.37
N LEU A 10 -5.75 16.73 7.41
CA LEU A 10 -6.70 17.28 8.39
C LEU A 10 -7.42 16.25 9.26
N TYR A 11 -7.34 14.95 8.98
CA TYR A 11 -7.90 13.91 9.86
C TYR A 11 -6.97 12.70 10.04
N TRP A 12 -6.17 12.79 11.12
CA TRP A 12 -5.56 11.67 11.84
C TRP A 12 -4.58 10.77 11.06
N TYR A 13 -3.48 11.36 10.64
CA TYR A 13 -2.23 10.64 10.43
C TYR A 13 -1.55 10.42 11.78
N ASP A 14 -1.33 9.16 12.17
CA ASP A 14 -0.41 8.84 13.28
C ASP A 14 0.99 8.69 12.70
N GLU A 15 1.64 9.83 12.47
CA GLU A 15 3.04 9.94 12.02
C GLU A 15 4.02 9.29 13.01
N SER A 16 3.56 8.94 14.23
CA SER A 16 4.43 8.50 15.33
C SER A 16 4.92 7.07 15.22
N LYS A 17 4.36 6.24 14.32
CA LYS A 17 4.75 4.82 14.20
C LYS A 17 5.17 4.46 12.78
N ALA A 18 6.45 4.64 12.50
CA ALA A 18 7.07 4.11 11.29
C ALA A 18 7.04 2.57 11.32
N PHE A 19 6.26 1.97 10.43
CA PHE A 19 6.31 0.53 10.20
C PHE A 19 7.46 0.25 9.22
N HIS A 20 8.24 -0.79 9.51
CA HIS A 20 9.26 -1.28 8.60
C HIS A 20 8.74 -2.52 7.89
N CYS A 21 8.83 -2.52 6.56
CA CYS A 21 8.40 -3.60 5.68
C CYS A 21 9.58 -4.04 4.81
N LYS A 22 9.38 -5.12 4.05
CA LYS A 22 10.37 -5.67 3.11
C LYS A 22 10.99 -4.62 2.17
N HIS A 23 10.21 -3.60 1.76
CA HIS A 23 10.65 -2.54 0.85
C HIS A 23 10.87 -1.17 1.55
N GLY A 24 11.07 -1.15 2.87
CA GLY A 24 11.36 0.07 3.62
C GLY A 24 10.18 0.61 4.42
N ARG A 25 9.97 1.93 4.41
CA ARG A 25 8.97 2.60 5.24
C ARG A 25 7.54 2.29 4.79
N ALA A 26 6.69 2.02 5.75
CA ALA A 26 5.25 1.93 5.59
C ALA A 26 4.53 2.73 6.66
N TYR A 27 3.29 3.08 6.37
CA TYR A 27 2.48 3.96 7.20
C TYR A 27 1.13 3.32 7.49
N LEU A 28 0.61 3.59 8.68
CA LEU A 28 -0.67 3.06 9.15
C LEU A 28 -1.76 4.11 8.97
N PHE A 29 -2.81 3.76 8.23
CA PHE A 29 -3.93 4.62 7.89
C PHE A 29 -5.23 4.05 8.44
N ASN A 30 -6.17 4.93 8.80
CA ASN A 30 -7.52 4.52 9.18
C ASN A 30 -8.35 4.09 7.96
N LYS A 31 -8.06 4.65 6.78
CA LYS A 31 -8.81 4.42 5.55
C LYS A 31 -7.91 4.58 4.33
N ALA A 32 -8.20 3.81 3.28
CA ALA A 32 -7.64 3.97 1.95
C ALA A 32 -8.77 3.86 0.94
N VAL A 33 -8.71 4.61 -0.16
CA VAL A 33 -9.66 4.48 -1.26
C VAL A 33 -8.95 4.07 -2.56
N ASN A 34 -9.72 3.67 -3.56
CA ASN A 34 -9.21 3.11 -4.81
C ASN A 34 -8.37 1.84 -4.61
N VAL A 35 -8.80 1.02 -3.64
CA VAL A 35 -8.20 -0.29 -3.32
C VAL A 35 -9.26 -1.37 -3.18
N THR A 36 -8.88 -2.62 -3.43
CA THR A 36 -9.67 -3.81 -3.11
C THR A 36 -9.00 -4.60 -1.99
N VAL A 37 -9.81 -5.29 -1.18
CA VAL A 37 -9.35 -6.12 -0.06
C VAL A 37 -9.33 -7.58 -0.47
N GLY A 38 -8.22 -8.26 -0.21
CA GLY A 38 -8.05 -9.68 -0.48
C GLY A 38 -8.75 -10.59 0.54
N ILE A 39 -8.40 -11.87 0.48
CA ILE A 39 -8.83 -12.86 1.47
C ILE A 39 -8.13 -12.64 2.81
N LYS A 40 -8.80 -13.07 3.89
CA LYS A 40 -8.23 -13.04 5.24
C LYS A 40 -7.26 -14.21 5.42
N GLU A 41 -6.10 -13.91 5.98
CA GLU A 41 -5.04 -14.88 6.27
C GLU A 41 -4.46 -14.64 7.66
N GLU A 42 -4.08 -15.70 8.36
CA GLU A 42 -3.29 -15.59 9.58
C GLU A 42 -1.81 -15.39 9.24
N ARG A 43 -1.19 -14.36 9.83
CA ARG A 43 0.19 -13.98 9.59
C ARG A 43 0.91 -13.73 10.91
N LEU A 44 1.97 -14.49 11.17
CA LEU A 44 2.87 -14.24 12.29
C LEU A 44 3.78 -13.05 11.97
N MET A 45 3.77 -12.04 12.84
CA MET A 45 4.60 -10.84 12.72
C MET A 45 5.45 -10.66 13.98
N ILE A 46 6.36 -9.68 13.98
CA ILE A 46 7.21 -9.36 15.14
C ILE A 46 6.37 -9.11 16.40
N THR A 47 5.19 -8.49 16.25
CA THR A 47 4.29 -8.20 17.36
C THR A 47 3.22 -9.28 17.61
N GLY A 48 3.48 -10.51 17.19
CA GLY A 48 2.57 -11.65 17.38
C GLY A 48 1.67 -11.98 16.18
N MET A 49 0.69 -12.86 16.42
CA MET A 49 -0.23 -13.36 15.40
C MET A 49 -1.32 -12.34 15.06
N HIS A 50 -1.60 -12.19 13.76
CA HIS A 50 -2.64 -11.29 13.24
C HIS A 50 -3.42 -11.96 12.12
N THR A 51 -4.72 -11.70 12.04
CA THR A 51 -5.51 -11.90 10.82
C THR A 51 -5.38 -10.67 9.96
N VAL A 52 -4.92 -10.82 8.72
CA VAL A 52 -4.71 -9.71 7.78
C VAL A 52 -5.32 -10.00 6.42
N SER A 53 -5.63 -8.95 5.67
CA SER A 53 -6.03 -9.04 4.26
C SER A 53 -5.12 -8.16 3.42
N ASP A 54 -4.55 -8.69 2.34
CA ASP A 54 -3.74 -7.89 1.42
C ASP A 54 -4.61 -6.83 0.72
N ILE A 55 -4.00 -5.68 0.41
CA ILE A 55 -4.65 -4.53 -0.21
C ILE A 55 -4.08 -4.34 -1.61
N PHE A 56 -4.97 -4.32 -2.60
CA PHE A 56 -4.62 -4.22 -4.02
C PHE A 56 -5.05 -2.87 -4.58
N CYS A 57 -4.21 -2.23 -5.37
CA CYS A 57 -4.58 -1.02 -6.10
C CYS A 57 -5.59 -1.34 -7.20
N VAL A 58 -6.73 -0.66 -7.23
CA VAL A 58 -7.74 -0.84 -8.30
C VAL A 58 -7.18 -0.51 -9.67
N GLY A 59 -6.28 0.48 -9.76
CA GLY A 59 -5.76 0.96 -11.05
C GLY A 59 -4.73 0.03 -11.72
N CYS A 60 -3.97 -0.75 -10.94
CA CYS A 60 -2.90 -1.60 -11.51
C CYS A 60 -2.90 -3.04 -11.00
N GLY A 61 -3.82 -3.41 -10.10
CA GLY A 61 -3.93 -4.75 -9.53
C GLY A 61 -2.81 -5.17 -8.59
N SER A 62 -1.74 -4.37 -8.43
CA SER A 62 -0.60 -4.73 -7.57
C SER A 62 -0.92 -4.60 -6.08
N ILE A 63 -0.26 -5.42 -5.26
CA ILE A 63 -0.30 -5.31 -3.79
C ILE A 63 0.45 -4.06 -3.35
N VAL A 64 -0.25 -3.20 -2.61
CA VAL A 64 0.28 -1.93 -2.08
C VAL A 64 0.39 -1.91 -0.56
N GLY A 65 -0.13 -2.95 0.11
CA GLY A 65 -0.17 -3.01 1.57
C GLY A 65 -1.06 -4.13 2.09
N TRP A 66 -1.48 -4.02 3.35
CA TRP A 66 -2.40 -4.96 4.00
C TRP A 66 -3.25 -4.24 5.06
N LYS A 67 -4.39 -4.83 5.41
CA LYS A 67 -5.26 -4.40 6.51
C LYS A 67 -5.16 -5.39 7.65
N TYR A 68 -5.17 -4.90 8.88
CA TYR A 68 -5.36 -5.76 10.06
C TYR A 68 -6.85 -5.99 10.29
N ASP A 69 -7.31 -7.23 10.13
CA ASP A 69 -8.69 -7.61 10.46
C ASP A 69 -8.83 -8.00 11.93
N ALA A 70 -7.80 -8.65 12.50
CA ALA A 70 -7.73 -8.94 13.93
C ALA A 70 -6.28 -9.02 14.42
N ALA A 71 -6.07 -8.70 15.69
CA ALA A 71 -4.82 -8.90 16.42
C ALA A 71 -5.08 -9.77 17.65
N HIS A 72 -4.28 -10.81 17.86
CA HIS A 72 -4.51 -11.73 18.99
C HIS A 72 -4.01 -11.14 20.32
N GLU A 73 -3.00 -10.27 20.27
CA GLU A 73 -2.45 -9.59 21.44
C GLU A 73 -3.22 -8.31 21.78
N LYS A 74 -3.60 -8.13 23.05
CA LYS A 74 -4.30 -6.92 23.54
C LYS A 74 -3.55 -5.63 23.23
N ALA A 75 -2.21 -5.64 23.35
CA ALA A 75 -1.36 -4.49 23.06
C ALA A 75 -1.38 -4.06 21.58
N GLN A 76 -1.82 -4.93 20.67
CA GLN A 76 -1.86 -4.67 19.23
C GLN A 76 -3.27 -4.35 18.70
N LYS A 77 -4.31 -4.38 19.56
CA LYS A 77 -5.70 -4.11 19.17
C LYS A 77 -5.91 -2.75 18.51
N TYR A 78 -5.06 -1.76 18.81
CA TYR A 78 -5.09 -0.44 18.17
C TYR A 78 -4.83 -0.48 16.64
N LYS A 79 -4.35 -1.61 16.10
CA LYS A 79 -4.11 -1.83 14.67
C LYS A 79 -5.36 -2.34 13.94
N GLU A 80 -6.30 -2.98 14.64
CA GLU A 80 -7.48 -3.58 14.01
C GLU A 80 -8.28 -2.54 13.21
N GLY A 81 -8.70 -2.92 12.01
CA GLY A 81 -9.38 -2.03 11.05
C GLY A 81 -8.45 -1.10 10.27
N LYS A 82 -7.19 -0.93 10.70
CA LYS A 82 -6.23 -0.03 10.05
C LYS A 82 -5.46 -0.72 8.92
N ILE A 83 -4.94 0.10 8.02
CA ILE A 83 -4.30 -0.31 6.77
C ILE A 83 -2.85 0.14 6.80
N VAL A 84 -1.92 -0.77 6.53
CA VAL A 84 -0.52 -0.46 6.29
C VAL A 84 -0.31 -0.32 4.78
N LEU A 85 0.22 0.81 4.31
CA LEU A 85 0.63 0.99 2.92
C LEU A 85 2.14 1.22 2.83
N GLU A 86 2.79 0.54 1.87
CA GLU A 86 4.23 0.67 1.63
C GLU A 86 4.51 1.94 0.80
N ARG A 87 5.38 2.83 1.28
CA ARG A 87 5.70 4.11 0.60
C ARG A 87 6.23 3.89 -0.81
N PHE A 88 7.13 2.92 -0.97
CA PHE A 88 7.76 2.59 -2.24
C PHE A 88 6.72 2.25 -3.34
N LYS A 89 5.61 1.61 -2.96
CA LYS A 89 4.53 1.23 -3.88
C LYS A 89 3.61 2.40 -4.26
N LEU A 90 3.67 3.49 -3.50
CA LEU A 90 2.85 4.69 -3.73
C LEU A 90 3.60 5.76 -4.53
N THR A 91 4.91 5.91 -4.31
CA THR A 91 5.70 7.04 -4.85
C THR A 91 7.05 6.63 -5.45
N GLY A 92 7.28 5.36 -5.75
CA GLY A 92 8.56 4.89 -6.28
C GLY A 92 9.75 5.02 -5.31
N PRO A 93 10.97 4.62 -5.73
CA PRO A 93 12.20 4.66 -4.91
C PRO A 93 12.58 6.06 -4.41
N ASP A 94 12.18 7.09 -5.15
CA ASP A 94 12.65 8.48 -5.02
C ASP A 94 11.55 9.47 -4.61
N GLY A 95 10.30 9.02 -4.48
CA GLY A 95 9.17 9.92 -4.22
C GLY A 95 8.54 10.51 -5.49
N SER A 96 8.98 10.10 -6.68
CA SER A 96 8.33 10.49 -7.94
C SER A 96 6.95 9.84 -8.05
N ARG A 97 5.91 10.66 -8.26
CA ARG A 97 4.55 10.17 -8.54
C ARG A 97 4.62 9.33 -9.81
N TYR A 98 4.33 8.03 -9.74
CA TYR A 98 4.16 7.25 -10.97
C TYR A 98 2.84 7.70 -11.63
N TRP A 99 2.93 8.65 -12.55
CA TRP A 99 1.86 8.88 -13.51
C TRP A 99 1.77 7.62 -14.38
N VAL A 100 0.65 6.90 -14.24
CA VAL A 100 0.25 5.88 -15.22
C VAL A 100 -0.14 6.64 -16.48
N THR A 101 0.76 6.76 -17.45
CA THR A 101 0.35 6.87 -18.85
C THR A 101 0.17 5.45 -19.36
N HIS A 102 -1.08 4.97 -19.32
CA HIS A 102 -1.50 3.88 -20.17
C HIS A 102 -1.95 4.48 -21.51
N ASP A 103 -1.45 3.87 -22.58
CA ASP A 103 -1.95 3.86 -23.97
C ASP A 103 -1.59 5.01 -24.91
N ALA A 104 -0.60 4.75 -25.77
CA ALA A 104 -0.85 4.66 -27.21
C ALA A 104 0.12 3.64 -27.84
N HIS A 105 -0.44 2.59 -28.45
CA HIS A 105 0.20 1.90 -29.57
C HIS A 105 0.69 2.93 -30.60
N MET A 106 1.87 2.73 -31.16
CA MET A 106 2.33 2.99 -32.56
C MET A 106 3.85 2.74 -32.52
N GLY A 107 4.34 1.61 -33.01
CA GLY A 107 4.57 1.38 -34.43
C GLY A 107 6.08 1.29 -34.61
N GLY A 108 6.57 0.11 -35.01
CA GLY A 108 8.00 -0.18 -35.06
C GLY A 108 8.79 0.67 -36.04
N SER A 109 10.10 0.55 -35.96
CA SER A 109 11.00 0.61 -37.12
C SER A 109 12.27 -0.16 -36.77
N ASP A 110 12.47 -1.27 -37.48
CA ASP A 110 13.79 -1.77 -37.86
C ASP A 110 14.53 -0.68 -38.67
N ALA A 111 15.85 -0.89 -38.84
CA ALA A 111 16.83 -0.17 -39.68
C ALA A 111 17.61 0.95 -38.94
N ASP A 112 18.95 1.10 -39.02
CA ASP A 112 19.94 0.62 -39.99
C ASP A 112 21.35 0.46 -39.36
N ASP A 113 22.11 -0.48 -39.92
CA ASP A 113 23.58 -0.58 -39.89
C ASP A 113 24.26 0.67 -40.49
N ALA A 114 25.37 1.10 -39.88
CA ALA A 114 26.54 1.70 -40.54
C ALA A 114 27.77 1.69 -39.62
#